data_AF-A0A651HQ31-F1
#
_entry.id   AF-A0A651HQ31-F1
#
_cell.length_a   1.000
_cell.length_b   1.000
_cell.length_c   1.000
_cell.angle_alpha   90.00
_cell.angle_beta   90.00
_cell.angle_gamma   90.00
#
_symmetry.space_group_name_H-M   'P 1'
#
loop_
_entity.id
_entity.type
_entity.pdbx_description
1 polymer ?
#
loop_
_entity_poly.entity_id
_entity_poly.type
_entity_poly.pdbx_seq_one_letter_code
_entity_poly.pdbx_strand_id
1 'polypeptide(L)'
;MTPSTTVANELSAAPSAAGVAPGASVSSSGRLGDGRYTGPARVVEAAPSSAGVLRVLLPGETVARDAVVAYSASVSLTEGSRVLVTRGESVDEVWAIGILDAPERRLATRDGASAAVVCDEAGEMLEVRDAQGGLLFQYDPARGVTRVQVLEGDLELLAPMGEVTIAAGGGLHLQGRSIQLKTLSSVRILVHDLASRVLGSLGLGRGGLEVKTAAVNVETGESNLVATRSRFRAEQASLDTDRLRTRARTMEVEAESLVQRVGTLTRWVRDLAQFRAGRVRSLVKGSWISRSGRADLRSKETFKVDGDRIHLG
;
A
#
# COMPACT_ATOMS: atom_id res chain seq x y z
N MET A 1 12.38 17.65 -19.71
CA MET A 1 12.56 16.42 -20.50
C MET A 1 11.76 15.33 -19.82
N THR A 2 10.58 15.03 -20.36
CA THR A 2 9.64 14.02 -19.85
C THR A 2 9.55 12.90 -20.89
N PRO A 3 9.69 11.62 -20.52
CA PRO A 3 9.40 10.56 -21.47
C PRO A 3 7.88 10.32 -21.49
N SER A 4 7.26 10.60 -22.65
CA SER A 4 5.98 10.01 -23.03
C SER A 4 6.19 8.53 -23.30
N THR A 5 5.49 7.68 -22.57
CA THR A 5 5.39 6.25 -22.89
C THR A 5 4.08 6.01 -23.60
N THR A 6 4.14 6.02 -24.93
CA THR A 6 3.09 5.56 -25.83
C THR A 6 3.04 4.04 -25.78
N VAL A 7 1.97 3.46 -25.26
CA VAL A 7 1.72 2.01 -25.35
C VAL A 7 0.88 1.77 -26.60
N ALA A 8 1.51 1.11 -27.58
CA ALA A 8 0.87 0.67 -28.82
C ALA A 8 -0.07 -0.50 -28.52
N ASN A 9 -1.29 -0.40 -29.05
CA ASN A 9 -2.35 -1.39 -28.94
C ASN A 9 -2.31 -2.23 -30.23
N GLU A 10 -1.68 -3.41 -30.19
CA GLU A 10 -1.72 -4.35 -31.32
C GLU A 10 -2.92 -5.30 -31.16
N LEU A 11 -3.83 -5.17 -32.13
CA LEU A 11 -4.96 -6.06 -32.37
C LEU A 11 -4.47 -7.50 -32.57
N SER A 12 -4.90 -8.40 -31.68
CA SER A 12 -4.78 -9.84 -31.88
C SER A 12 -6.01 -10.36 -32.63
N ALA A 13 -5.74 -11.08 -33.71
CA ALA A 13 -6.71 -11.67 -34.62
C ALA A 13 -7.53 -12.78 -33.97
N ALA A 14 -8.83 -12.80 -34.29
CA ALA A 14 -9.80 -13.80 -33.87
C ALA A 14 -9.46 -15.20 -34.43
N PRO A 15 -9.48 -16.27 -33.61
CA PRO A 15 -9.53 -17.62 -34.12
C PRO A 15 -10.97 -18.03 -34.46
N SER A 16 -11.06 -18.61 -35.65
CA SER A 16 -12.20 -19.23 -36.32
C SER A 16 -13.03 -20.15 -35.41
N ALA A 17 -14.35 -20.00 -35.48
CA ALA A 17 -15.35 -20.86 -34.87
C ALA A 17 -15.22 -22.32 -35.35
N ALA A 18 -14.83 -23.21 -34.45
CA ALA A 18 -14.98 -24.65 -34.62
C ALA A 18 -16.35 -25.08 -34.07
N GLY A 19 -17.11 -25.80 -34.90
CA GLY A 19 -18.50 -26.17 -34.66
C GLY A 19 -18.72 -26.97 -33.38
N VAL A 20 -19.67 -26.51 -32.57
CA VAL A 20 -20.25 -27.25 -31.45
C VAL A 20 -21.24 -28.27 -32.02
N ALA A 21 -20.95 -29.55 -31.82
CA ALA A 21 -21.84 -30.65 -32.15
C ALA A 21 -23.10 -30.61 -31.27
N PRO A 22 -24.31 -30.85 -31.82
CA PRO A 22 -25.53 -30.89 -31.04
C PRO A 22 -25.57 -32.11 -30.11
N GLY A 23 -26.03 -31.84 -28.89
CA GLY A 23 -26.18 -32.71 -27.72
C GLY A 23 -26.27 -34.21 -27.95
N ALA A 24 -25.35 -34.93 -27.30
CA ALA A 24 -25.57 -36.32 -26.90
C ALA A 24 -26.76 -36.36 -25.93
N SER A 25 -27.92 -36.77 -26.44
CA SER A 25 -29.05 -37.17 -25.60
C SER A 25 -28.62 -38.37 -24.77
N VAL A 26 -28.31 -38.14 -23.49
CA VAL A 26 -28.12 -39.23 -22.53
C VAL A 26 -29.48 -39.89 -22.36
N SER A 27 -29.72 -40.95 -23.13
CA SER A 27 -30.80 -41.90 -22.91
C SER A 27 -30.55 -42.59 -21.58
N SER A 28 -31.01 -41.99 -20.49
CA SER A 28 -31.12 -42.63 -19.19
C SER A 28 -32.26 -43.67 -19.26
N SER A 29 -32.04 -44.75 -19.98
CA SER A 29 -32.87 -45.95 -19.90
C SER A 29 -32.51 -46.70 -18.62
N GLY A 30 -32.83 -46.08 -17.48
CA GLY A 30 -32.92 -46.81 -16.23
C GLY A 30 -33.97 -47.89 -16.41
N ARG A 31 -33.53 -49.14 -16.62
CA ARG A 31 -34.43 -50.30 -16.66
C ARG A 31 -35.17 -50.33 -15.32
N LEU A 32 -36.47 -50.06 -15.36
CA LEU A 32 -37.42 -50.13 -14.24
C LEU A 32 -37.64 -51.56 -13.69
N GLY A 33 -36.68 -52.48 -13.89
CA GLY A 33 -36.84 -53.92 -13.61
C GLY A 33 -36.50 -54.36 -12.19
N ASP A 34 -35.56 -53.67 -11.50
CA ASP A 34 -34.95 -54.20 -10.26
C ASP A 34 -35.31 -53.42 -9.00
N GLY A 35 -36.38 -52.61 -9.02
CA GLY A 35 -36.89 -51.91 -7.83
C GLY A 35 -36.01 -50.77 -7.28
N ARG A 36 -34.74 -50.67 -7.68
CA ARG A 36 -33.82 -49.59 -7.28
C ARG A 36 -33.84 -48.46 -8.29
N TYR A 37 -34.50 -47.37 -7.94
CA TYR A 37 -34.49 -46.13 -8.73
C TYR A 37 -33.61 -45.08 -8.06
N THR A 38 -32.73 -44.43 -8.82
CA THR A 38 -32.07 -43.19 -8.39
C THR A 38 -32.06 -42.24 -9.56
N GLY A 39 -32.68 -41.08 -9.41
CA GLY A 39 -32.88 -40.18 -10.52
C GLY A 39 -33.73 -38.96 -10.19
N PRO A 40 -33.99 -38.11 -11.20
CA PRO A 40 -34.76 -36.89 -11.02
C PRO A 40 -36.25 -37.20 -10.79
N ALA A 41 -36.84 -36.59 -9.77
CA ALA A 41 -38.29 -36.55 -9.58
C ALA A 41 -38.79 -35.10 -9.50
N ARG A 42 -40.08 -34.88 -9.75
CA ARG A 42 -40.72 -33.56 -9.60
C ARG A 42 -41.50 -33.51 -8.31
N VAL A 43 -41.31 -32.44 -7.52
CA VAL A 43 -42.15 -32.16 -6.36
C VAL A 43 -43.56 -31.81 -6.85
N VAL A 44 -44.55 -32.57 -6.42
CA VAL A 44 -45.98 -32.33 -6.73
C VAL A 44 -46.65 -31.56 -5.60
N GLU A 45 -46.24 -31.81 -4.36
CA GLU A 45 -46.77 -31.15 -3.17
C GLU A 45 -45.63 -31.02 -2.16
N ALA A 46 -45.32 -29.79 -1.76
CA ALA A 46 -44.38 -29.53 -0.67
C ALA A 46 -45.17 -29.56 0.65
N ALA A 47 -45.00 -30.61 1.45
CA ALA A 47 -45.63 -30.65 2.76
C ALA A 47 -45.09 -29.49 3.63
N PRO A 48 -45.87 -28.95 4.57
CA PRO A 48 -45.39 -27.91 5.47
C PRO A 48 -44.07 -28.34 6.13
N SER A 49 -43.12 -27.41 6.16
CA SER A 49 -41.67 -27.60 6.40
C SER A 49 -41.30 -28.35 7.69
N SER A 50 -42.25 -28.62 8.59
CA SER A 50 -42.05 -29.36 9.82
C SER A 50 -42.00 -30.88 9.66
N ALA A 51 -42.48 -31.45 8.54
CA ALA A 51 -42.63 -32.91 8.42
C ALA A 51 -41.42 -33.62 7.76
N GLY A 52 -40.52 -32.91 7.07
CA GLY A 52 -39.40 -33.52 6.37
C GLY A 52 -39.80 -34.51 5.27
N VAL A 53 -41.03 -34.42 4.74
CA VAL A 53 -41.57 -35.29 3.68
C VAL A 53 -42.05 -34.42 2.51
N LEU A 54 -41.84 -34.88 1.28
CA LEU A 54 -42.30 -34.24 0.04
C LEU A 54 -43.09 -35.24 -0.78
N ARG A 55 -44.13 -34.81 -1.49
CA ARG A 55 -44.72 -35.67 -2.52
C ARG A 55 -44.02 -35.45 -3.84
N VAL A 56 -43.47 -36.52 -4.40
CA VAL A 56 -42.69 -36.49 -5.63
C VAL A 56 -43.28 -37.42 -6.68
N LEU A 57 -43.29 -36.99 -7.94
CA LEU A 57 -43.64 -37.80 -9.09
C LEU A 57 -42.37 -38.30 -9.76
N LEU A 58 -42.19 -39.61 -9.74
CA LEU A 58 -41.10 -40.28 -10.45
C LEU A 58 -41.41 -40.34 -11.95
N PRO A 59 -40.39 -40.25 -12.84
CA PRO A 59 -40.59 -40.36 -14.27
C PRO A 59 -41.26 -41.68 -14.67
N GLY A 60 -42.36 -41.59 -15.41
CA GLY A 60 -43.12 -42.76 -15.90
C GLY A 60 -44.16 -43.30 -14.91
N GLU A 61 -44.21 -42.79 -13.67
CA GLU A 61 -45.29 -43.09 -12.74
C GLU A 61 -46.42 -42.06 -12.87
N THR A 62 -47.66 -42.48 -12.61
CA THR A 62 -48.85 -41.60 -12.58
C THR A 62 -49.26 -41.22 -11.17
N VAL A 63 -48.67 -41.84 -10.15
CA VAL A 63 -49.01 -41.67 -8.73
C VAL A 63 -47.81 -41.05 -8.01
N ALA A 64 -48.03 -39.93 -7.33
CA ALA A 64 -47.00 -39.30 -6.51
C ALA A 64 -46.73 -40.12 -5.23
N ARG A 65 -45.47 -40.15 -4.81
CA ARG A 65 -44.97 -40.90 -3.65
C ARG A 65 -44.48 -39.93 -2.57
N ASP A 66 -44.59 -40.34 -1.32
CA ASP A 66 -43.98 -39.62 -0.20
C ASP A 66 -42.47 -39.91 -0.18
N ALA A 67 -41.67 -38.85 -0.22
CA ALA A 67 -40.23 -38.88 -0.17
C ALA A 67 -39.72 -38.18 1.09
N VAL A 68 -38.96 -38.91 1.91
CA VAL A 68 -38.33 -38.36 3.11
C VAL A 68 -37.12 -37.52 2.69
N VAL A 69 -37.04 -36.29 3.16
CA VAL A 69 -35.93 -35.37 2.89
C VAL A 69 -34.72 -35.78 3.72
N ALA A 70 -33.66 -36.22 3.04
CA ALA A 70 -32.43 -36.72 3.66
C ALA A 70 -31.28 -35.70 3.69
N TYR A 71 -31.54 -34.45 3.29
CA TYR A 71 -30.56 -33.35 3.33
C TYR A 71 -31.03 -32.23 4.25
N SER A 72 -30.08 -31.47 4.79
CA SER A 72 -30.39 -30.28 5.61
C SER A 72 -30.93 -29.17 4.71
N ALA A 73 -32.26 -29.07 4.64
CA ALA A 73 -32.93 -28.16 3.72
C ALA A 73 -33.09 -26.76 4.35
N SER A 74 -32.15 -25.86 4.05
CA SER A 74 -32.38 -24.41 4.19
C SER A 74 -33.14 -23.81 3.00
N VAL A 75 -33.56 -24.65 2.04
CA VAL A 75 -34.18 -24.24 0.78
C VAL A 75 -35.65 -24.63 0.81
N SER A 76 -36.53 -23.64 0.58
CA SER A 76 -37.96 -23.91 0.38
C SER A 76 -38.17 -24.51 -1.00
N LEU A 77 -38.63 -25.77 -1.04
CA LEU A 77 -39.06 -26.40 -2.29
C LEU A 77 -40.49 -25.98 -2.60
N THR A 78 -40.75 -25.68 -3.87
CA THR A 78 -42.10 -25.40 -4.38
C THR A 78 -42.58 -26.55 -5.25
N GLU A 79 -43.87 -26.62 -5.49
CA GLU A 79 -44.41 -27.50 -6.53
C GLU A 79 -43.71 -27.23 -7.86
N GLY A 80 -43.37 -28.29 -8.59
CA GLY A 80 -42.62 -28.25 -9.83
C GLY A 80 -41.09 -28.35 -9.69
N SER A 81 -40.51 -28.10 -8.51
CA SER A 81 -39.06 -28.23 -8.28
C SER A 81 -38.58 -29.65 -8.61
N ARG A 82 -37.41 -29.79 -9.24
CA ARG A 82 -36.78 -31.10 -9.45
C ARG A 82 -35.86 -31.43 -8.29
N VAL A 83 -36.00 -32.65 -7.79
CA VAL A 83 -35.18 -33.22 -6.73
C VAL A 83 -34.52 -34.50 -7.22
N LEU A 84 -33.36 -34.82 -6.65
CA LEU A 84 -32.74 -36.13 -6.82
C LEU A 84 -33.32 -37.05 -5.75
N VAL A 85 -33.96 -38.13 -6.17
CA VAL A 85 -34.51 -39.13 -5.26
C VAL A 85 -33.81 -40.46 -5.44
N THR A 86 -33.76 -41.22 -4.35
CA THR A 86 -33.35 -42.63 -4.36
C THR A 86 -34.43 -43.47 -3.70
N ARG A 87 -34.66 -44.67 -4.22
CA ARG A 87 -35.68 -45.62 -3.73
C ARG A 87 -35.03 -46.74 -2.94
N GLY A 88 -35.66 -47.09 -1.82
CA GLY A 88 -35.23 -48.14 -0.92
C GLY A 88 -35.56 -49.54 -1.37
N GLU A 89 -35.48 -50.47 -0.42
CA GLU A 89 -35.84 -51.86 -0.67
C GLU A 89 -37.36 -52.03 -0.77
N SER A 90 -38.11 -51.19 -0.04
CA SER A 90 -39.57 -51.12 -0.16
C SER A 90 -40.01 -50.21 -1.31
N VAL A 91 -41.13 -50.57 -1.93
CA VAL A 91 -41.83 -49.79 -2.96
C VAL A 91 -42.19 -48.39 -2.47
N ASP A 92 -42.43 -48.21 -1.17
CA ASP A 92 -42.87 -46.95 -0.57
C ASP A 92 -41.74 -46.15 0.09
N GLU A 93 -40.51 -46.68 0.11
CA GLU A 93 -39.35 -45.96 0.63
C GLU A 93 -38.72 -45.11 -0.47
N VAL A 94 -38.99 -43.80 -0.43
CA VAL A 94 -38.33 -42.83 -1.30
C VAL A 94 -37.62 -41.80 -0.42
N TRP A 95 -36.37 -41.47 -0.74
CA TRP A 95 -35.64 -40.38 -0.10
C TRP A 95 -35.25 -39.33 -1.12
N ALA A 96 -35.56 -38.07 -0.81
CA ALA A 96 -35.01 -36.94 -1.53
C ALA A 96 -33.61 -36.64 -0.98
N ILE A 97 -32.58 -36.89 -1.78
CA ILE A 97 -31.16 -36.79 -1.41
C ILE A 97 -30.47 -35.55 -1.99
N GLY A 98 -31.14 -34.80 -2.86
CA GLY A 98 -30.64 -33.53 -3.39
C GLY A 98 -31.71 -32.72 -4.11
N ILE A 99 -31.41 -31.46 -4.40
CA ILE A 99 -32.25 -30.58 -5.20
C ILE A 99 -31.53 -30.35 -6.53
N LEU A 100 -32.21 -30.61 -7.65
CA LEU A 100 -31.65 -30.48 -8.99
C LEU A 100 -31.88 -29.09 -9.58
N ASP A 101 -33.00 -28.45 -9.23
CA ASP A 101 -33.31 -27.06 -9.62
C ASP A 101 -33.03 -26.09 -8.46
N ALA A 102 -32.00 -26.35 -7.66
CA ALA A 102 -31.67 -25.42 -6.58
C ALA A 102 -31.36 -24.06 -7.22
N PRO A 103 -32.08 -22.98 -6.87
CA PRO A 103 -31.67 -21.66 -7.32
C PRO A 103 -30.22 -21.45 -6.88
N GLU A 104 -29.44 -20.70 -7.67
CA GLU A 104 -28.08 -20.31 -7.31
C GLU A 104 -28.04 -20.00 -5.81
N ARG A 105 -27.17 -20.71 -5.08
CA ARG A 105 -27.10 -20.61 -3.62
C ARG A 105 -26.64 -19.20 -3.26
N ARG A 106 -27.61 -18.31 -3.12
CA ARG A 106 -27.44 -16.96 -2.63
C ARG A 106 -27.63 -16.98 -1.12
N LEU A 107 -26.55 -16.80 -0.38
CA LEU A 107 -26.59 -16.56 1.06
C LEU A 107 -27.04 -15.12 1.26
N ALA A 108 -28.27 -14.88 1.70
CA ALA A 108 -28.77 -13.54 1.99
C ALA A 108 -28.83 -13.29 3.51
N THR A 109 -28.45 -12.09 3.91
CA THR A 109 -28.65 -11.55 5.26
C THR A 109 -30.07 -11.00 5.39
N ARG A 110 -30.52 -10.75 6.63
CA ARG A 110 -31.83 -10.12 6.89
C ARG A 110 -31.94 -8.71 6.31
N ASP A 111 -30.81 -8.03 6.21
CA ASP A 111 -30.73 -6.64 5.75
C ASP A 111 -30.57 -6.53 4.23
N GLY A 112 -30.58 -7.66 3.50
CA GLY A 112 -30.57 -7.70 2.04
C GLY A 112 -29.19 -7.89 1.40
N ALA A 113 -28.09 -7.77 2.15
CA ALA A 113 -26.76 -8.12 1.66
C ALA A 113 -26.71 -9.61 1.31
N SER A 114 -25.92 -9.99 0.32
CA SER A 114 -25.91 -11.35 -0.19
C SER A 114 -24.57 -11.81 -0.73
N ALA A 115 -24.26 -13.10 -0.60
CA ALA A 115 -23.14 -13.76 -1.26
C ALA A 115 -23.65 -14.83 -2.24
N ALA A 116 -23.10 -14.88 -3.45
CA ALA A 116 -23.45 -15.87 -4.46
C ALA A 116 -22.22 -16.24 -5.30
N VAL A 117 -22.25 -17.45 -5.85
CA VAL A 117 -21.35 -17.85 -6.93
C VAL A 117 -22.04 -17.51 -8.24
N VAL A 118 -21.41 -16.67 -9.06
CA VAL A 118 -21.89 -16.24 -10.37
C VAL A 118 -21.03 -16.92 -11.43
N CYS A 119 -21.67 -17.57 -12.40
CA CYS A 119 -20.98 -18.18 -13.53
C CYS A 119 -21.32 -17.41 -14.82
N ASP A 120 -20.30 -16.85 -15.47
CA ASP A 120 -20.43 -16.18 -16.78
C ASP A 120 -19.49 -16.81 -17.83
N GLU A 121 -19.37 -16.19 -18.99
CA GLU A 121 -18.44 -16.65 -20.05
C GLU A 121 -16.97 -16.57 -19.63
N ALA A 122 -16.62 -15.73 -18.66
CA ALA A 122 -15.26 -15.56 -18.15
C ALA A 122 -14.92 -16.58 -17.04
N GLY A 123 -15.93 -17.15 -16.38
CA GLY A 123 -15.79 -18.26 -15.46
C GLY A 123 -16.68 -18.15 -14.23
N GLU A 124 -16.28 -18.86 -13.18
CA GLU A 124 -16.93 -18.83 -11.88
C GLU A 124 -16.35 -17.70 -11.03
N MET A 125 -17.20 -16.92 -10.36
CA MET A 125 -16.80 -15.85 -9.44
C MET A 125 -17.61 -15.91 -8.15
N LEU A 126 -16.95 -15.76 -7.00
CA LEU A 126 -17.65 -15.55 -5.73
C LEU A 126 -17.86 -14.04 -5.53
N GLU A 127 -19.12 -13.61 -5.44
CA GLU A 127 -19.48 -12.21 -5.20
C GLU A 127 -20.20 -12.05 -3.88
N VAL A 128 -19.90 -10.96 -3.17
CA VAL A 128 -20.69 -10.45 -2.04
C VAL A 128 -21.15 -9.05 -2.38
N ARG A 129 -22.45 -8.82 -2.26
CA ARG A 129 -23.13 -7.56 -2.57
C ARG A 129 -23.87 -7.03 -1.35
N ASP A 130 -23.97 -5.70 -1.24
CA ASP A 130 -24.81 -5.03 -0.25
C ASP A 130 -26.31 -5.18 -0.58
N ALA A 131 -27.17 -4.53 0.22
CA ALA A 131 -28.62 -4.58 0.06
C ALA A 131 -29.12 -3.87 -1.22
N GLN A 132 -28.34 -2.93 -1.74
CA GLN A 132 -28.59 -2.15 -2.95
C GLN A 132 -28.02 -2.83 -4.20
N GLY A 133 -27.31 -3.96 -4.04
CA GLY A 133 -26.65 -4.70 -5.12
C GLY A 133 -25.24 -4.23 -5.45
N GLY A 134 -24.69 -3.28 -4.70
CA GLY A 134 -23.31 -2.82 -4.80
C GLY A 134 -22.32 -3.92 -4.42
N LEU A 135 -21.23 -4.06 -5.18
CA LEU A 135 -20.23 -5.11 -4.97
C LEU A 135 -19.31 -4.75 -3.79
N LEU A 136 -19.28 -5.60 -2.76
CA LEU A 136 -18.43 -5.43 -1.58
C LEU A 136 -17.17 -6.31 -1.63
N PHE A 137 -17.31 -7.54 -2.13
CA PHE A 137 -16.23 -8.50 -2.26
C PHE A 137 -16.39 -9.31 -3.54
N GLN A 138 -15.27 -9.59 -4.21
CA GLN A 138 -15.23 -10.50 -5.35
C GLN A 138 -13.97 -11.36 -5.30
N TYR A 139 -14.11 -12.65 -5.57
CA TYR A 139 -12.99 -13.56 -5.81
C TYR A 139 -13.15 -14.23 -7.17
N ASP A 140 -12.17 -13.99 -8.05
CA ASP A 140 -12.03 -14.59 -9.38
C ASP A 140 -10.92 -15.66 -9.32
N PRO A 141 -11.25 -16.95 -9.20
CA PRO A 141 -10.28 -18.04 -9.11
C PRO A 141 -9.49 -18.25 -10.41
N ALA A 142 -10.07 -17.94 -11.57
CA ALA A 142 -9.38 -18.09 -12.86
C ALA A 142 -8.19 -17.11 -12.96
N ARG A 143 -8.35 -15.90 -12.40
CA ARG A 143 -7.28 -14.91 -12.32
C ARG A 143 -6.49 -14.92 -11.00
N GLY A 144 -6.99 -15.62 -9.98
CA GLY A 144 -6.45 -15.55 -8.62
C GLY A 144 -6.57 -14.17 -7.99
N VAL A 145 -7.58 -13.39 -8.36
CA VAL A 145 -7.76 -11.99 -7.94
C VAL A 145 -8.86 -11.89 -6.90
N THR A 146 -8.56 -11.25 -5.78
CA THR A 146 -9.57 -10.83 -4.78
C THR A 146 -9.72 -9.31 -4.83
N ARG A 147 -10.96 -8.82 -4.81
CA ARG A 147 -11.29 -7.40 -4.72
C ARG A 147 -12.17 -7.18 -3.51
N VAL A 148 -11.84 -6.16 -2.73
CA VAL A 148 -12.68 -5.63 -1.65
C VAL A 148 -12.97 -4.19 -2.01
N GLN A 149 -14.25 -3.82 -2.05
CA GLN A 149 -14.69 -2.48 -2.42
C GLN A 149 -15.72 -1.98 -1.42
N VAL A 150 -15.62 -0.70 -1.08
CA VAL A 150 -16.60 0.01 -0.25
C VAL A 150 -17.00 1.25 -1.05
N LEU A 151 -18.26 1.28 -1.52
CA LEU A 151 -18.78 2.39 -2.33
C LEU A 151 -19.05 3.63 -1.46
N GLU A 152 -19.62 3.41 -0.28
CA GLU A 152 -19.93 4.42 0.73
C GLU A 152 -19.51 3.91 2.11
N GLY A 153 -19.00 4.81 2.96
CA GLY A 153 -18.53 4.48 4.30
C GLY A 153 -17.03 4.17 4.36
N ASP A 154 -16.62 3.51 5.45
CA ASP A 154 -15.22 3.24 5.79
C ASP A 154 -14.88 1.75 5.70
N LEU A 155 -13.64 1.43 5.33
CA LEU A 155 -13.08 0.08 5.44
C LEU A 155 -12.23 -0.01 6.72
N GLU A 156 -12.65 -0.84 7.67
CA GLU A 156 -11.91 -1.07 8.91
C GLU A 156 -11.33 -2.50 8.95
N LEU A 157 -10.04 -2.60 9.27
CA LEU A 157 -9.37 -3.86 9.59
C LEU A 157 -9.06 -3.87 11.09
N LEU A 158 -9.82 -4.63 11.87
CA LEU A 158 -9.73 -4.63 13.34
C LEU A 158 -9.20 -5.96 13.86
N ALA A 159 -8.21 -5.89 14.76
CA ALA A 159 -7.70 -7.03 15.52
C ALA A 159 -7.52 -6.61 16.99
N PRO A 160 -8.61 -6.51 17.80
CA PRO A 160 -8.57 -5.86 19.12
C PRO A 160 -7.59 -6.49 20.11
N MET A 161 -7.32 -7.79 19.95
CA MET A 161 -6.37 -8.55 20.78
C MET A 161 -5.28 -9.22 19.90
N GLY A 162 -5.06 -8.71 18.69
CA GLY A 162 -4.19 -9.33 17.70
C GLY A 162 -3.37 -8.33 16.88
N GLU A 163 -2.84 -8.83 15.77
CA GLU A 163 -2.03 -8.07 14.82
C GLU A 163 -2.70 -8.08 13.45
N VAL A 164 -2.60 -6.95 12.74
CA VAL A 164 -2.98 -6.86 11.32
C VAL A 164 -1.70 -6.78 10.51
N THR A 165 -1.42 -7.83 9.73
CA THR A 165 -0.26 -7.89 8.84
C THR A 165 -0.71 -7.78 7.38
N ILE A 166 -0.15 -6.82 6.65
CA ILE A 166 -0.34 -6.67 5.21
C ILE A 166 0.99 -6.97 4.52
N ALA A 167 1.03 -8.07 3.76
CA ALA A 167 2.21 -8.51 3.03
C ALA A 167 1.93 -8.54 1.52
N ALA A 168 2.89 -8.07 0.73
CA ALA A 168 2.83 -8.07 -0.72
C ALA A 168 4.16 -8.60 -1.29
N GLY A 169 4.09 -9.49 -2.28
CA GLY A 169 5.29 -9.98 -2.99
C GLY A 169 5.88 -8.97 -3.98
N GLY A 170 5.08 -7.98 -4.40
CA GLY A 170 5.50 -6.87 -5.26
C GLY A 170 5.59 -5.56 -4.48
N GLY A 171 4.69 -4.62 -4.79
CA GLY A 171 4.60 -3.32 -4.11
C GLY A 171 3.33 -3.16 -3.29
N LEU A 172 3.40 -2.33 -2.25
CA LEU A 172 2.23 -1.80 -1.53
C LEU A 172 2.06 -0.33 -1.92
N HIS A 173 0.98 0.01 -2.62
CA HIS A 173 0.66 1.38 -3.02
C HIS A 173 -0.43 1.95 -2.12
N LEU A 174 -0.12 3.01 -1.38
CA LEU A 174 -1.07 3.75 -0.56
C LEU A 174 -1.34 5.10 -1.24
N GLN A 175 -2.59 5.37 -1.59
CA GLN A 175 -3.01 6.60 -2.25
C GLN A 175 -4.26 7.17 -1.59
N GLY A 176 -4.34 8.49 -1.51
CA GLY A 176 -5.46 9.21 -0.92
C GLY A 176 -5.17 10.69 -0.82
N ARG A 177 -6.17 11.49 -0.42
CA ARG A 177 -5.97 12.93 -0.18
C ARG A 177 -4.97 13.20 0.95
N SER A 178 -4.95 12.32 1.95
CA SER A 178 -3.99 12.35 3.05
C SER A 178 -3.73 10.94 3.57
N ILE A 179 -2.48 10.65 3.92
CA ILE A 179 -2.10 9.41 4.61
C ILE A 179 -1.65 9.80 6.02
N GLN A 180 -2.34 9.31 7.03
CA GLN A 180 -2.01 9.55 8.43
C GLN A 180 -1.63 8.24 9.11
N LEU A 181 -0.44 8.20 9.71
CA LEU A 181 0.04 7.08 10.51
C LEU A 181 0.06 7.52 11.98
N LYS A 182 -0.88 7.03 12.77
CA LYS A 182 -0.97 7.28 14.22
C LYS A 182 -0.53 6.03 14.96
N THR A 183 0.44 6.18 15.85
CA THR A 183 1.02 5.09 16.65
C THR A 183 1.21 5.54 18.10
N LEU A 184 1.14 4.61 19.05
CA LEU A 184 1.35 4.88 20.47
C LEU A 184 2.83 4.93 20.87
N SER A 185 3.70 4.27 20.09
CA SER A 185 5.11 4.03 20.45
C SER A 185 6.08 4.51 19.38
N SER A 186 5.97 3.97 18.17
CA SER A 186 6.88 4.30 17.07
C SER A 186 6.34 3.88 15.70
N VAL A 187 6.82 4.55 14.65
CA VAL A 187 6.76 4.12 13.25
C VAL A 187 8.18 3.77 12.81
N ARG A 188 8.35 2.64 12.13
CA ARG A 188 9.62 2.27 11.50
C ARG A 188 9.37 1.85 10.07
N ILE A 189 10.18 2.39 9.16
CA ILE A 189 10.27 1.96 7.78
C ILE A 189 11.67 1.39 7.61
N LEU A 190 11.74 0.13 7.21
CA LEU A 190 13.00 -0.61 7.04
C LEU A 190 13.14 -0.99 5.58
N VAL A 191 14.36 -0.89 5.07
CA VAL A 191 14.73 -1.38 3.74
C VAL A 191 15.67 -2.56 3.94
N HIS A 192 15.28 -3.73 3.48
CA HIS A 192 16.08 -4.95 3.58
C HIS A 192 16.62 -5.38 2.21
N ASP A 193 17.76 -6.06 2.18
CA ASP A 193 18.20 -6.82 1.00
C ASP A 193 17.58 -8.23 0.97
N LEU A 194 17.89 -9.02 -0.08
CA LEU A 194 17.44 -10.41 -0.22
C LEU A 194 17.93 -11.33 0.92
N ALA A 195 19.00 -10.96 1.61
CA ALA A 195 19.53 -11.66 2.78
C ALA A 195 18.94 -11.12 4.10
N SER A 196 17.86 -10.33 4.03
CA SER A 196 17.19 -9.69 5.17
C SER A 196 18.05 -8.70 5.97
N ARG A 197 19.18 -8.23 5.43
CA ARG A 197 20.01 -7.20 6.08
C ARG A 197 19.42 -5.83 5.87
N VAL A 198 19.38 -5.02 6.94
CA VAL A 198 18.86 -3.64 6.89
C VAL A 198 19.86 -2.76 6.12
N LEU A 199 19.47 -2.31 4.93
CA LEU A 199 20.20 -1.34 4.11
C LEU A 199 19.94 0.11 4.54
N GLY A 200 18.75 0.35 5.09
CA GLY A 200 18.35 1.66 5.60
C GLY A 200 17.14 1.58 6.51
N SER A 201 16.98 2.60 7.35
CA SER A 201 15.85 2.71 8.25
C SER A 201 15.46 4.17 8.47
N LEU A 202 14.16 4.43 8.47
CA LEU A 202 13.54 5.65 8.94
C LEU A 202 12.69 5.30 10.18
N GLY A 203 13.05 5.86 11.33
CA GLY A 203 12.35 5.64 12.59
C GLY A 203 11.79 6.94 13.13
N LEU A 204 10.51 6.96 13.48
CA LEU A 204 9.90 8.02 14.26
C LEU A 204 9.44 7.42 15.60
N GLY A 205 9.99 7.92 16.70
CA GLY A 205 9.61 7.49 18.04
C GLY A 205 9.38 8.68 18.97
N ARG A 206 9.09 8.39 20.24
CA ARG A 206 8.86 9.42 21.28
C ARG A 206 10.03 10.41 21.43
N GLY A 207 11.27 9.96 21.16
CA GLY A 207 12.49 10.74 21.36
C GLY A 207 12.99 11.49 20.12
N GLY A 208 12.38 11.28 18.94
CA GLY A 208 12.78 11.98 17.73
C GLY A 208 12.67 11.15 16.46
N LEU A 209 13.28 11.71 15.40
CA LEU A 209 13.42 11.13 14.08
C LEU A 209 14.83 10.58 13.91
N GLU A 210 14.94 9.31 13.52
CA GLU A 210 16.20 8.64 13.19
C GLU A 210 16.20 8.24 11.71
N VAL A 211 17.25 8.62 10.99
CA VAL A 211 17.46 8.23 9.60
C VAL A 211 18.82 7.56 9.50
N LYS A 212 18.85 6.31 9.06
CA LYS A 212 20.07 5.54 8.76
C LYS A 212 20.01 5.13 7.30
N THR A 213 20.88 5.67 6.48
CA THR A 213 20.93 5.40 5.04
C THR A 213 22.31 5.82 4.51
N ALA A 214 22.69 5.32 3.34
CA ALA A 214 23.90 5.73 2.64
C ALA A 214 23.81 7.17 2.09
N ALA A 215 22.60 7.61 1.74
CA ALA A 215 22.37 8.95 1.20
C ALA A 215 21.00 9.49 1.62
N VAL A 216 20.95 10.78 1.94
CA VAL A 216 19.72 11.54 2.17
C VAL A 216 19.75 12.75 1.24
N ASN A 217 18.75 12.88 0.38
CA ASN A 217 18.50 14.11 -0.37
C ASN A 217 17.22 14.76 0.16
N VAL A 218 17.31 16.04 0.52
CA VAL A 218 16.16 16.82 1.02
C VAL A 218 16.01 18.03 0.11
N GLU A 219 14.97 18.01 -0.72
CA GLU A 219 14.57 19.15 -1.54
C GLU A 219 13.34 19.78 -0.91
N THR A 220 13.44 21.08 -0.60
CA THR A 220 12.33 21.82 0.01
C THR A 220 12.38 23.28 -0.43
N GLY A 221 11.20 23.89 -0.60
CA GLY A 221 11.08 25.33 -0.87
C GLY A 221 11.36 26.19 0.36
N GLU A 222 11.10 25.66 1.56
CA GLU A 222 11.37 26.32 2.83
C GLU A 222 11.78 25.28 3.90
N SER A 223 12.76 25.61 4.72
CA SER A 223 13.16 24.79 5.86
C SER A 223 13.40 25.67 7.07
N ASN A 224 12.73 25.34 8.18
CA ASN A 224 12.97 25.97 9.46
C ASN A 224 13.51 24.92 10.45
N LEU A 225 14.79 25.04 10.79
CA LEU A 225 15.47 24.18 11.75
C LEU A 225 15.72 24.97 13.04
N VAL A 226 15.03 24.58 14.11
CA VAL A 226 15.31 25.09 15.46
C VAL A 226 15.97 23.97 16.26
N ALA A 227 17.22 24.17 16.65
CA ALA A 227 17.98 23.20 17.42
C ALA A 227 18.63 23.85 18.64
N THR A 228 18.41 23.26 19.82
CA THR A 228 19.07 23.70 21.05
C THR A 228 20.55 23.30 21.07
N ARG A 229 20.87 22.13 20.48
CA ARG A 229 22.24 21.63 20.31
C ARG A 229 22.32 20.86 19.00
N SER A 230 23.28 21.22 18.16
CA SER A 230 23.59 20.50 16.92
C SER A 230 25.05 20.09 16.95
N ARG A 231 25.31 18.82 16.59
CA ARG A 231 26.66 18.34 16.30
C ARG A 231 26.68 17.94 14.84
N PHE A 232 27.57 18.55 14.09
CA PHE A 232 27.78 18.25 12.69
C PHE A 232 29.19 17.72 12.52
N ARG A 233 29.31 16.49 12.05
CA ARG A 233 30.59 15.86 11.70
C ARG A 233 30.53 15.52 10.23
N ALA A 234 31.39 16.13 9.44
CA ALA A 234 31.52 15.87 8.03
C ALA A 234 33.00 15.88 7.65
N GLU A 235 33.36 15.06 6.68
CA GLU A 235 34.68 15.12 6.04
C GLU A 235 34.77 16.35 5.13
N GLN A 236 33.68 16.66 4.43
CA GLN A 236 33.55 17.84 3.59
C GLN A 236 32.16 18.45 3.78
N ALA A 237 32.11 19.77 3.89
CA ALA A 237 30.89 20.55 3.89
C ALA A 237 31.04 21.71 2.92
N SER A 238 30.13 21.80 1.96
CA SER A 238 30.01 22.91 1.03
C SER A 238 28.66 23.57 1.22
N LEU A 239 28.66 24.89 1.34
CA LEU A 239 27.46 25.70 1.38
C LEU A 239 27.51 26.65 0.19
N ASP A 240 26.60 26.44 -0.76
CA ASP A 240 26.34 27.41 -1.82
C ASP A 240 25.10 28.22 -1.42
N THR A 241 25.25 29.53 -1.31
CA THR A 241 24.18 30.40 -0.83
C THR A 241 24.37 31.81 -1.35
N ASP A 242 23.28 32.40 -1.84
CA ASP A 242 23.27 33.80 -2.25
C ASP A 242 23.44 34.75 -1.06
N ARG A 243 22.90 34.37 0.11
CA ARG A 243 22.88 35.20 1.31
C ARG A 243 22.95 34.35 2.57
N LEU A 244 24.09 34.42 3.25
CA LEU A 244 24.27 33.88 4.60
C LEU A 244 24.18 35.01 5.63
N ARG A 245 23.23 34.93 6.56
CA ARG A 245 23.15 35.83 7.72
C ARG A 245 23.31 35.04 9.01
N THR A 246 24.43 35.26 9.69
CA THR A 246 24.72 34.62 10.98
C THR A 246 24.64 35.64 12.11
N ARG A 247 23.95 35.30 13.20
CA ARG A 247 24.01 36.03 14.47
C ARG A 247 24.54 35.07 15.53
N ALA A 248 25.77 35.26 15.95
CA ALA A 248 26.41 34.48 16.99
C ALA A 248 26.82 35.39 18.14
N ARG A 249 26.61 34.92 19.38
CA ARG A 249 27.15 35.58 20.57
C ARG A 249 28.67 35.37 20.67
N THR A 250 29.10 34.15 20.39
CA THR A 250 30.50 33.73 20.36
C THR A 250 30.67 32.78 19.19
N MET A 251 31.76 32.94 18.45
CA MET A 251 32.19 32.00 17.42
C MET A 251 33.64 31.66 17.70
N GLU A 252 33.90 30.39 17.99
CA GLU A 252 35.25 29.86 18.19
C GLU A 252 35.55 28.89 17.06
N VAL A 253 36.72 29.05 16.44
CA VAL A 253 37.16 28.24 15.31
C VAL A 253 38.53 27.71 15.66
N GLU A 254 38.62 26.41 15.87
CA GLU A 254 39.87 25.68 15.99
C GLU A 254 40.15 25.03 14.63
N ALA A 255 41.19 25.49 13.95
CA ALA A 255 41.56 24.99 12.63
C ALA A 255 43.08 24.95 12.51
N GLU A 256 43.60 23.87 11.92
CA GLU A 256 45.02 23.78 11.55
C GLU A 256 45.37 24.81 10.47
N SER A 257 44.46 25.00 9.50
CA SER A 257 44.59 26.04 8.48
C SER A 257 43.23 26.64 8.13
N LEU A 258 43.22 27.96 7.90
CA LEU A 258 42.05 28.69 7.43
C LEU A 258 42.45 29.50 6.19
N VAL A 259 41.90 29.13 5.03
CA VAL A 259 42.11 29.86 3.77
C VAL A 259 40.83 30.59 3.41
N GLN A 260 40.86 31.91 3.41
CA GLN A 260 39.73 32.75 2.98
C GLN A 260 40.08 33.48 1.69
N ARG A 261 39.29 33.25 0.64
CA ARG A 261 39.36 34.01 -0.62
C ARG A 261 38.14 34.90 -0.68
N VAL A 262 38.34 36.21 -0.55
CA VAL A 262 37.25 37.18 -0.51
C VAL A 262 37.51 38.22 -1.60
N GLY A 263 36.50 38.49 -2.42
CA GLY A 263 36.59 39.56 -3.44
C GLY A 263 36.66 40.94 -2.80
N THR A 264 35.75 41.24 -1.85
CA THR A 264 35.78 42.47 -1.05
C THR A 264 35.35 42.15 0.37
N LEU A 265 36.14 42.58 1.36
CA LEU A 265 35.84 42.43 2.77
C LEU A 265 35.75 43.81 3.43
N THR A 266 34.59 44.13 3.99
CA THR A 266 34.41 45.32 4.83
C THR A 266 34.03 44.86 6.23
N ARG A 267 34.86 45.18 7.23
CA ARG A 267 34.61 44.84 8.63
C ARG A 267 34.42 46.12 9.44
N TRP A 268 33.25 46.24 10.04
CA TRP A 268 32.96 47.28 11.03
C TRP A 268 33.09 46.69 12.43
N VAL A 269 33.88 47.33 13.28
CA VAL A 269 34.04 46.93 14.68
C VAL A 269 33.73 48.16 15.54
N ARG A 270 32.78 48.04 16.46
CA ARG A 270 32.37 49.16 17.33
C ARG A 270 33.38 49.42 18.45
N ASP A 271 33.84 48.36 19.11
CA ASP A 271 34.64 48.49 20.33
C ASP A 271 36.11 48.11 20.07
N LEU A 272 36.43 46.81 20.15
CA LEU A 272 37.80 46.33 20.08
C LEU A 272 37.96 45.26 19.00
N ALA A 273 38.93 45.48 18.12
CA ALA A 273 39.50 44.43 17.28
C ALA A 273 40.91 44.13 17.77
N GLN A 274 41.11 43.00 18.46
CA GLN A 274 42.45 42.51 18.80
C GLN A 274 42.78 41.30 17.91
N PHE A 275 43.91 41.36 17.22
CA PHE A 275 44.46 40.23 16.46
C PHE A 275 45.78 39.81 17.10
N ARG A 276 45.86 38.56 17.56
CA ARG A 276 47.10 37.96 18.08
C ARG A 276 47.53 36.90 17.09
N ALA A 277 48.63 37.13 16.40
CA ALA A 277 49.20 36.18 15.46
C ALA A 277 50.71 36.11 15.66
N GLY A 278 51.29 34.92 15.50
CA GLY A 278 52.73 34.73 15.58
C GLY A 278 53.47 35.46 14.45
N ARG A 279 53.01 35.29 13.20
CA ARG A 279 53.56 35.97 12.02
C ARG A 279 52.43 36.51 11.16
N VAL A 280 52.53 37.78 10.77
CA VAL A 280 51.62 38.43 9.83
C VAL A 280 52.41 38.83 8.59
N ARG A 281 51.93 38.44 7.41
CA ARG A 281 52.48 38.89 6.12
C ARG A 281 51.35 39.49 5.29
N SER A 282 51.47 40.77 4.97
CA SER A 282 50.54 41.47 4.08
C SER A 282 51.22 41.68 2.73
N LEU A 283 50.60 41.22 1.65
CA LEU A 283 51.04 41.48 0.28
C LEU A 283 49.92 42.21 -0.45
N VAL A 284 50.19 43.42 -0.91
CA VAL A 284 49.18 44.32 -1.47
C VAL A 284 49.58 44.63 -2.91
N LYS A 285 48.67 44.39 -3.86
CA LYS A 285 48.89 44.67 -5.29
C LYS A 285 48.60 46.13 -5.70
N GLY A 286 48.28 46.99 -4.72
CA GLY A 286 47.90 48.40 -4.92
C GLY A 286 48.26 49.22 -3.69
N SER A 287 47.39 50.15 -3.29
CA SER A 287 47.63 50.99 -2.11
C SER A 287 47.25 50.30 -0.81
N TRP A 288 48.12 50.39 0.20
CA TRP A 288 47.77 50.12 1.59
C TRP A 288 47.61 51.45 2.34
N ILE A 289 46.45 51.66 2.96
CA ILE A 289 46.16 52.87 3.75
C ILE A 289 45.79 52.42 5.16
N SER A 290 46.53 52.91 6.16
CA SER A 290 46.19 52.77 7.57
C SER A 290 45.92 54.14 8.15
N ARG A 291 44.74 54.33 8.75
CA ARG A 291 44.37 55.56 9.47
C ARG A 291 44.14 55.19 10.92
N SER A 292 44.85 55.87 11.81
CA SER A 292 44.77 55.62 13.25
C SER A 292 44.98 56.93 14.01
N GLY A 293 44.26 57.12 15.12
CA GLY A 293 44.53 58.26 16.02
C GLY A 293 45.92 58.18 16.67
N ARG A 294 46.41 56.96 16.93
CA ARG A 294 47.77 56.69 17.41
C ARG A 294 48.24 55.36 16.84
N ALA A 295 49.47 55.33 16.32
CA ALA A 295 50.17 54.12 15.92
C ALA A 295 51.45 53.98 16.74
N ASP A 296 51.73 52.77 17.22
CA ASP A 296 53.00 52.41 17.87
C ASP A 296 53.56 51.19 17.12
N LEU A 297 54.69 51.40 16.45
CA LEU A 297 55.36 50.38 15.65
C LEU A 297 56.70 50.08 16.33
N ARG A 298 56.84 48.87 16.86
CA ARG A 298 58.06 48.41 17.54
C ARG A 298 58.67 47.25 16.78
N SER A 299 59.97 47.32 16.54
CA SER A 299 60.75 46.20 16.00
C SER A 299 61.81 45.78 17.01
N LYS A 300 62.13 44.48 17.05
CA LYS A 300 63.23 43.95 17.89
C LYS A 300 64.60 44.12 17.23
N GLU A 301 64.64 44.08 15.90
CA GLU A 301 65.89 44.07 15.14
C GLU A 301 65.90 45.27 14.18
N THR A 302 65.29 45.12 13.01
CA THR A 302 65.33 46.12 11.95
C THR A 302 63.93 46.56 11.57
N PHE A 303 63.76 47.87 11.34
CA PHE A 303 62.56 48.44 10.73
C PHE A 303 62.98 49.15 9.45
N LYS A 304 62.69 48.54 8.30
CA LYS A 304 62.99 49.13 6.98
C LYS A 304 61.71 49.72 6.39
N VAL A 305 61.76 51.00 6.07
CA VAL A 305 60.77 51.67 5.25
C VAL A 305 61.44 52.02 3.94
N ASP A 306 60.82 51.64 2.83
CA ASP A 306 61.31 51.90 1.48
C ASP A 306 60.18 52.58 0.72
N GLY A 307 60.39 53.81 0.30
CA GLY A 307 59.35 54.61 -0.35
C GLY A 307 59.89 55.92 -0.89
N ASP A 308 59.29 56.39 -1.98
CA ASP A 308 59.73 57.59 -2.70
C ASP A 308 59.67 58.87 -1.84
N ARG A 309 58.72 58.93 -0.89
CA ARG A 309 58.53 60.06 0.03
C ARG A 309 58.09 59.57 1.40
N ILE A 310 58.75 60.07 2.45
CA ILE A 310 58.35 59.87 3.85
C ILE A 310 58.08 61.25 4.43
N HIS A 311 56.82 61.52 4.77
CA HIS A 311 56.43 62.74 5.47
C HIS A 311 56.39 62.44 6.97
N LEU A 312 57.38 62.94 7.70
CA LEU A 312 57.40 62.94 9.15
C LEU A 312 56.74 64.25 9.58
N GLY A 313 55.53 64.15 10.13
CA GLY A 313 54.81 65.27 10.73
C GLY A 313 55.21 65.46 12.19
#